data_AF-A0A941A0N1-F1
#
_entry.id   AF-A0A941A0N1-F1
#
_cell.length_a   1.000
_cell.length_b   1.000
_cell.length_c   1.000
_cell.angle_alpha   90.00
_cell.angle_beta   90.00
_cell.angle_gamma   90.00
#
_symmetry.space_group_name_H-M   'P 1'
#
loop_
_entity.id
_entity.type
_entity.pdbx_description
1 polymer ?
#
loop_
_entity_poly.entity_id
_entity_poly.type
_entity_poly.pdbx_seq_one_letter_code
_entity_poly.pdbx_strand_id
1 'polypeptide(L)'
;ATNLLFGLKEALQMLLDEGLQNVFARHARHAEATRRAVQAWGLETVCQHRLEHSNALTGVLIPAGHDADRLRAVILERFDLSLGTGLGKLKGKAFRIGHLGDFNAASRWGLASRGCRTHGAA
;
A
#
# COMPACT_ATOMS: atom_id res chain seq x y z
N ALA A 1 21.63 -3.43 21.01
CA ALA A 1 22.33 -3.14 19.73
C ALA A 1 22.61 -4.42 18.93
N THR A 2 23.19 -5.46 19.54
CA THR A 2 23.60 -6.70 18.87
C THR A 2 22.46 -7.41 18.10
N ASN A 3 21.26 -7.51 18.67
CA ASN A 3 20.12 -8.18 18.01
C ASN A 3 19.66 -7.49 16.71
N LEU A 4 19.77 -6.16 16.62
CA LEU A 4 19.44 -5.44 15.37
C LEU A 4 20.44 -5.72 14.26
N LEU A 5 21.71 -5.97 14.61
CA LEU A 5 22.75 -6.33 13.64
C LEU A 5 22.54 -7.74 13.09
N PHE A 6 22.16 -8.69 13.95
CA PHE A 6 21.78 -10.03 13.50
C PHE A 6 20.53 -9.98 12.62
N GLY A 7 19.49 -9.23 13.02
CA GLY A 7 18.29 -9.05 12.21
C GLY A 7 18.57 -8.43 10.85
N LEU A 8 19.45 -7.42 10.78
CA LEU A 8 19.87 -6.82 9.52
C LEU A 8 20.64 -7.82 8.65
N LYS A 9 21.54 -8.63 9.22
CA LYS A 9 22.28 -9.66 8.49
C LYS A 9 21.32 -10.65 7.82
N GLU A 10 20.34 -11.17 8.56
CA GLU A 10 19.36 -12.11 8.02
C GLU A 10 18.47 -11.45 6.95
N ALA A 11 18.02 -10.21 7.17
CA ALA A 11 17.23 -9.48 6.17
C ALA A 11 17.99 -9.27 4.86
N LEU A 12 19.29 -8.95 4.94
CA LEU A 12 20.16 -8.85 3.77
C LEU A 12 20.32 -10.20 3.07
N GLN A 13 20.53 -11.28 3.82
CA GLN A 13 20.66 -12.62 3.27
C GLN A 13 19.39 -13.02 2.50
N MET A 14 18.20 -12.80 3.07
CA MET A 14 16.92 -13.08 2.40
C MET A 14 16.77 -12.32 1.06
N LEU A 15 17.17 -11.05 1.02
CA LEU A 15 17.11 -10.23 -0.20
C LEU A 15 18.09 -10.73 -1.27
N LEU A 16 19.28 -11.17 -0.87
CA LEU A 16 20.29 -11.69 -1.77
C LEU A 16 19.92 -13.08 -2.30
N ASP A 17 19.31 -13.92 -1.46
CA ASP A 17 18.83 -15.26 -1.83
C ASP A 17 17.67 -15.19 -2.85
N GLU A 18 16.73 -14.24 -2.71
CA GLU A 18 15.70 -13.98 -3.72
C GLU A 18 16.29 -13.38 -5.01
N GLY A 19 17.35 -12.58 -4.85
CA GLY A 19 18.01 -11.82 -5.91
C GLY A 19 17.35 -10.45 -6.14
N LEU A 20 18.15 -9.39 -6.13
CA LEU A 20 17.66 -8.01 -6.14
C LEU A 20 16.76 -7.66 -7.33
N GLN A 21 17.03 -8.23 -8.52
CA GLN A 21 16.17 -8.00 -9.69
C GLN A 21 14.76 -8.58 -9.49
N ASN A 22 14.65 -9.75 -8.86
CA ASN A 22 13.37 -10.36 -8.52
C ASN A 22 12.64 -9.54 -7.47
N VAL A 23 13.37 -9.04 -6.47
CA VAL A 23 12.83 -8.12 -5.45
C VAL A 23 12.24 -6.87 -6.13
N PHE A 24 13.00 -6.21 -7.00
CA PHE A 24 12.52 -5.01 -7.70
C PHE A 24 11.33 -5.30 -8.60
N ALA A 25 11.35 -6.41 -9.34
CA ALA A 25 10.23 -6.83 -10.17
C ALA A 25 8.97 -7.14 -9.34
N ARG A 26 9.13 -7.77 -8.16
CA ARG A 26 8.03 -8.02 -7.21
C ARG A 26 7.36 -6.73 -6.77
N HIS A 27 8.16 -5.75 -6.35
CA HIS A 27 7.68 -4.43 -5.94
C HIS A 27 7.01 -3.67 -7.08
N ALA A 28 7.58 -3.70 -8.29
CA ALA A 28 6.96 -3.09 -9.47
C ALA A 28 5.58 -3.68 -9.79
N ARG A 29 5.42 -5.01 -9.67
CA ARG A 29 4.12 -5.67 -9.84
C ARG A 29 3.11 -5.25 -8.77
N HIS A 30 3.54 -5.09 -7.52
CA HIS A 30 2.66 -4.64 -6.43
C HIS A 30 2.22 -3.19 -6.59
N ALA A 31 3.15 -2.33 -7.00
CA ALA A 31 2.88 -0.93 -7.27
C ALA A 31 1.87 -0.77 -8.41
N GLU A 32 2.05 -1.54 -9.50
CA GLU A 32 1.14 -1.50 -10.64
C GLU A 32 -0.25 -2.03 -10.31
N ALA A 33 -0.33 -3.14 -9.57
CA ALA A 33 -1.61 -3.66 -9.10
C ALA A 33 -2.35 -2.62 -8.23
N THR A 34 -1.64 -1.95 -7.32
CA THR A 34 -2.22 -0.89 -6.47
C THR A 34 -2.74 0.27 -7.31
N ARG A 35 -1.96 0.75 -8.29
CA ARG A 35 -2.38 1.86 -9.17
C ARG A 35 -3.62 1.50 -9.99
N ARG A 36 -3.66 0.29 -10.54
CA ARG A 36 -4.84 -0.21 -11.26
C ARG A 36 -6.08 -0.30 -10.38
N ALA A 37 -5.93 -0.73 -9.12
CA ALA A 37 -7.03 -0.78 -8.16
C ALA A 37 -7.55 0.63 -7.84
N VAL A 38 -6.66 1.59 -7.58
CA VAL A 38 -7.01 2.99 -7.32
C VAL A 38 -7.76 3.59 -8.51
N GLN A 39 -7.30 3.35 -9.73
CA GLN A 39 -7.99 3.78 -10.95
C GLN A 39 -9.37 3.13 -11.10
N ALA A 40 -9.50 1.83 -10.80
CA ALA A 40 -10.78 1.13 -10.83
C ALA A 40 -11.78 1.65 -9.79
N TRP A 41 -11.30 2.20 -8.67
CA TRP A 41 -12.12 2.90 -7.68
C TRP A 41 -12.52 4.32 -8.10
N GLY A 42 -12.06 4.81 -9.26
CA GLY A 42 -12.31 6.17 -9.73
C GLY A 42 -11.57 7.23 -8.92
N LEU A 43 -10.48 6.86 -8.24
CA LEU A 43 -9.66 7.76 -7.45
C LEU A 43 -8.39 8.16 -8.22
N GLU A 44 -7.85 9.32 -7.86
CA GLU A 44 -6.62 9.84 -8.46
C GLU A 44 -5.40 9.55 -7.60
N THR A 45 -4.24 9.39 -8.23
CA THR A 45 -2.96 9.31 -7.51
C THR A 45 -2.34 10.70 -7.38
N VAL A 46 -1.59 10.93 -6.29
CA VAL A 46 -0.87 12.20 -6.06
C VAL A 46 0.17 12.47 -7.14
N CYS A 47 0.80 11.43 -7.67
CA CYS A 47 1.82 11.53 -8.71
C CYS A 47 1.15 11.74 -10.08
N GLN A 48 1.47 12.85 -10.74
CA GLN A 48 0.88 13.24 -12.03
C GLN A 48 1.66 12.70 -13.24
N HIS A 49 2.97 12.46 -13.08
CA HIS A 49 3.83 11.96 -14.15
C HIS A 49 4.11 10.47 -13.98
N ARG A 50 3.73 9.67 -14.97
CA ARG A 50 3.90 8.21 -14.94
C ARG A 50 5.33 7.75 -14.67
N LEU A 51 6.32 8.49 -15.19
CA LEU A 51 7.75 8.17 -15.05
C LEU A 51 8.27 8.38 -13.62
N GLU A 52 7.56 9.14 -12.79
CA GLU A 52 7.95 9.46 -11.41
C GLU A 52 7.22 8.57 -10.38
N HIS A 53 6.47 7.57 -10.85
CA HIS A 53 5.78 6.66 -9.95
C HIS A 53 6.77 5.86 -9.09
N SER A 54 6.48 5.83 -7.78
CA SER A 54 7.22 5.01 -6.84
C SER A 54 6.75 3.55 -6.87
N ASN A 55 7.70 2.63 -6.83
CA ASN A 55 7.45 1.22 -6.60
C ASN A 55 7.45 0.81 -5.12
N ALA A 56 7.54 1.78 -4.20
CA ALA A 56 7.47 1.53 -2.75
C ALA A 56 6.13 1.96 -2.13
N LEU A 57 5.52 3.03 -2.66
CA LEU A 57 4.26 3.54 -2.14
C LEU A 57 3.42 4.22 -3.23
N THR A 58 2.09 4.19 -3.07
CA THR A 58 1.14 4.93 -3.89
C THR A 58 0.37 5.91 -3.02
N GLY A 59 0.49 7.20 -3.30
CA GLY A 59 -0.34 8.25 -2.69
C GLY A 59 -1.64 8.40 -3.45
N VAL A 60 -2.77 8.39 -2.74
CA VAL A 60 -4.13 8.44 -3.29
C VAL A 60 -4.82 9.69 -2.78
N LEU A 61 -5.39 10.46 -3.70
CA LEU A 61 -6.19 11.65 -3.42
C LEU A 61 -7.63 11.26 -3.09
N ILE A 62 -8.17 11.92 -2.09
CA ILE A 62 -9.57 11.79 -1.70
C ILE A 62 -10.37 12.93 -2.34
N PRO A 63 -11.57 12.66 -2.90
CA PRO A 63 -12.42 13.69 -3.49
C PRO A 63 -12.78 14.81 -2.50
N ALA A 64 -13.09 15.99 -3.04
CA ALA A 64 -13.53 17.11 -2.22
C ALA A 64 -14.74 16.75 -1.35
N GLY A 65 -14.77 17.26 -0.12
CA GLY A 65 -15.84 16.97 0.85
C GLY A 65 -15.60 15.72 1.71
N HIS A 66 -14.55 14.94 1.44
CA HIS A 66 -14.17 13.77 2.22
C HIS A 66 -12.84 13.97 2.95
N ASP A 67 -12.72 13.34 4.12
CA ASP A 67 -11.52 13.38 4.96
C ASP A 67 -10.76 12.04 4.88
N ALA A 68 -9.51 12.10 4.41
CA ALA A 68 -8.64 10.93 4.28
C ALA A 68 -8.29 10.29 5.63
N ASP A 69 -8.12 11.07 6.69
CA ASP A 69 -7.78 10.55 8.02
C ASP A 69 -8.98 9.83 8.65
N ARG A 70 -10.20 10.34 8.45
CA ARG A 70 -11.43 9.64 8.85
C ARG A 70 -11.59 8.31 8.11
N LEU A 71 -11.39 8.30 6.78
CA LEU A 71 -11.45 7.07 5.99
C LEU A 71 -10.45 6.03 6.50
N ARG A 72 -9.20 6.44 6.74
CA ARG A 72 -8.16 5.55 7.27
C ARG A 72 -8.53 4.96 8.64
N ALA A 73 -9.12 5.75 9.52
CA ALA A 73 -9.57 5.28 10.83
C ALA A 73 -10.62 4.17 10.70
N VAL A 74 -11.62 4.36 9.83
CA VAL A 74 -12.64 3.33 9.56
C VAL A 74 -12.00 2.08 8.94
N ILE A 75 -11.04 2.25 8.04
CA ILE A 75 -10.35 1.12 7.41
C ILE A 75 -9.56 0.31 8.44
N LEU A 76 -8.84 1.00 9.34
CA LEU A 76 -8.12 0.34 10.42
C LEU A 76 -9.07 -0.41 11.35
N GLU A 77 -10.14 0.23 11.80
CA GLU A 77 -11.11 -0.35 12.74
C GLU A 77 -11.83 -1.58 12.14
N ARG A 78 -12.25 -1.51 10.87
CA ARG A 78 -13.08 -2.56 10.26
C ARG A 78 -12.29 -3.67 9.58
N PHE A 79 -11.08 -3.38 9.12
CA PHE A 79 -10.31 -4.32 8.30
C PHE A 79 -8.94 -4.66 8.90
N ASP A 80 -8.57 -4.06 10.03
CA ASP A 80 -7.24 -4.18 10.67
C ASP A 80 -6.12 -3.82 9.69
N LEU A 81 -6.38 -2.78 8.89
CA LEU A 81 -5.50 -2.34 7.83
C LEU A 81 -4.96 -0.93 8.11
N SER A 82 -3.66 -0.85 8.35
CA SER A 82 -2.98 0.42 8.53
C SER A 82 -2.62 1.05 7.19
N LEU A 83 -3.07 2.29 6.99
CA LEU A 83 -2.76 3.13 5.84
C LEU A 83 -1.97 4.36 6.29
N GLY A 84 -1.03 4.83 5.47
CA GLY A 84 -0.22 6.01 5.79
C GLY A 84 -1.00 7.32 5.64
N THR A 85 -0.76 8.29 6.53
CA THR A 85 -1.35 9.64 6.44
C THR A 85 -0.69 10.48 5.36
N GLY A 86 -1.44 11.42 4.78
CA GLY A 86 -0.87 12.54 4.02
C GLY A 86 -0.09 13.48 4.94
N LEU A 87 1.06 13.96 4.47
CA LEU A 87 1.94 14.85 5.24
C LEU A 87 1.90 16.27 4.68
N GLY A 88 2.13 17.27 5.52
CA GLY A 88 2.18 18.67 5.13
C GLY A 88 0.93 19.12 4.37
N LYS A 89 1.10 19.61 3.13
CA LYS A 89 0.02 20.12 2.27
C LYS A 89 -1.05 19.07 1.92
N LEU A 90 -0.76 17.78 2.10
CA LEU A 90 -1.64 16.66 1.77
C LEU A 90 -2.39 16.10 2.99
N LYS A 91 -2.17 16.64 4.19
CA LYS A 91 -2.86 16.21 5.41
C LYS A 91 -4.38 16.34 5.23
N GLY A 92 -5.13 15.29 5.59
CA GLY A 92 -6.59 15.19 5.40
C GLY A 92 -7.07 15.03 3.96
N LYS A 93 -6.20 15.21 2.95
CA LYS A 93 -6.56 15.18 1.52
C LYS A 93 -6.09 13.93 0.78
N ALA A 94 -5.08 13.26 1.31
CA ALA A 94 -4.50 12.08 0.70
C ALA A 94 -4.15 11.03 1.75
N PHE A 95 -4.13 9.77 1.32
CA PHE A 95 -3.57 8.66 2.09
C PHE A 95 -2.54 7.90 1.27
N ARG A 96 -1.75 7.05 1.91
CA ARG A 96 -0.67 6.28 1.28
C ARG A 96 -0.87 4.79 1.47
N ILE A 97 -0.75 4.04 0.38
CA ILE A 97 -0.70 2.58 0.37
C ILE A 97 0.77 2.20 0.19
N GLY A 98 1.38 1.61 1.22
CA GLY A 98 2.73 1.06 1.15
C GLY A 98 2.69 -0.34 0.54
N HIS A 99 3.63 -0.63 -0.36
CA HIS A 99 3.78 -1.93 -1.01
C HIS A 99 5.24 -2.40 -1.03
N LEU A 100 6.03 -1.91 -0.07
CA LEU A 100 7.44 -2.22 0.16
C LEU A 100 7.62 -3.13 1.37
N GLY A 101 8.35 -4.22 1.19
CA GLY A 101 8.71 -5.17 2.24
C GLY A 101 8.45 -6.61 1.80
N ASP A 102 8.42 -7.53 2.75
CA ASP A 102 8.12 -8.92 2.44
C ASP A 102 6.61 -9.15 2.33
N PHE A 103 6.06 -8.81 1.17
CA PHE A 103 4.65 -9.03 0.84
C PHE A 103 4.51 -10.11 -0.21
N ASN A 104 3.61 -11.06 0.04
CA ASN A 104 3.20 -12.05 -0.95
C ASN A 104 1.82 -11.69 -1.53
N ALA A 105 1.44 -12.35 -2.63
CA ALA A 105 0.15 -12.07 -3.28
C ALA A 105 -1.06 -12.39 -2.38
N ALA A 106 -0.94 -13.32 -1.43
CA ALA A 106 -2.02 -13.68 -0.50
C ALA A 106 -2.33 -12.55 0.50
N SER A 107 -1.30 -11.86 1.02
CA SER A 107 -1.48 -10.66 1.85
C SER A 107 -2.22 -9.54 1.09
N ARG A 108 -2.06 -9.48 -0.25
CA ARG A 108 -2.79 -8.55 -1.13
C ARG A 108 -4.27 -8.90 -1.25
N TRP A 109 -4.61 -10.18 -1.39
CA TRP A 109 -6.00 -10.61 -1.48
C TRP A 109 -6.76 -10.37 -0.17
N GLY A 110 -6.11 -10.51 0.99
CA GLY A 110 -6.70 -10.13 2.27
C GLY A 110 -7.16 -8.66 2.33
N LEU A 111 -6.45 -7.76 1.64
CA LEU A 111 -6.82 -6.34 1.48
C LEU A 111 -8.12 -6.16 0.67
N ALA A 112 -8.30 -6.96 -0.38
CA ALA A 112 -9.42 -6.85 -1.32
C ALA A 112 -10.65 -7.68 -0.90
N SER A 113 -10.45 -8.83 -0.25
CA SER A 113 -11.51 -9.80 0.03
C SER A 113 -12.28 -9.50 1.32
N ARG A 114 -11.68 -8.80 2.30
CA ARG A 114 -12.39 -8.44 3.54
C ARG A 114 -13.49 -7.39 3.33
N GLY A 115 -13.49 -6.68 2.20
CA GLY A 115 -14.55 -5.74 1.79
C GLY A 115 -15.72 -6.36 1.03
N CYS A 116 -15.66 -7.65 0.67
CA CYS A 116 -16.71 -8.35 -0.08
C CYS A 116 -17.37 -9.44 0.79
N ARG A 117 -17.96 -9.04 1.93
CA ARG A 117 -19.09 -9.78 2.49
C ARG A 117 -20.35 -9.03 2.16
N THR A 118 -20.91 -9.41 1.01
CA THR A 118 -22.28 -9.15 0.59
C THR A 118 -23.24 -9.36 1.77
N HIS A 119 -23.80 -8.28 2.32
CA HIS A 119 -25.11 -8.36 2.95
C HIS A 119 -26.14 -8.16 1.85
N GLY A 120 -26.67 -9.29 1.40
CA GLY A 120 -27.63 -9.40 0.32
C GLY A 120 -27.97 -10.86 0.07
N ALA A 121 -28.58 -11.52 1.06
CA ALA A 121 -29.36 -12.74 0.90
C ALA A 121 -30.23 -12.97 2.15
N ALA A 122 -31.55 -12.84 1.95
CA ALA A 122 -32.68 -13.21 2.82
C ALA A 122 -32.88 -12.40 4.12
#